data_AF-A0A1M7G704-F1
#
_entry.id   AF-A0A1M7G704-F1
#
_cell.length_a   1.000
_cell.length_b   1.000
_cell.length_c   1.000
_cell.angle_alpha   90.00
_cell.angle_beta   90.00
_cell.angle_gamma   90.00
#
_symmetry.space_group_name_H-M   'P 1'
#
loop_
_entity.id
_entity.type
_entity.pdbx_description
1 polymer ?
#
loop_
_entity_poly.entity_id
_entity_poly.type
_entity_poly.pdbx_seq_one_letter_code
_entity_poly.pdbx_strand_id
1 'polypeptide(L)'
;MKNTFNIKAILVIAAVALGITTTSAQEVKNYDQGFRLGFGINGGLPLDNPYDYNLGADARIQYDLSKKYSVTATTGFSNMFASGKDNDLGYIPAKVGFKAFVLKD
;
A
#
# COMPACT_ATOMS: atom_id res chain seq x y z
N MET A 1 24.99 -17.74 -6.67
CA MET A 1 24.82 -17.83 -5.20
C MET A 1 23.39 -18.26 -4.93
N LYS A 2 23.17 -19.38 -4.24
CA LYS A 2 21.83 -19.95 -4.03
C LYS A 2 21.22 -19.27 -2.79
N ASN A 3 20.47 -18.20 -2.97
CA ASN A 3 19.76 -17.53 -1.86
C ASN A 3 18.65 -18.44 -1.35
N THR A 4 18.95 -19.28 -0.37
CA THR A 4 17.94 -20.05 0.35
C THR A 4 17.28 -19.11 1.36
N PHE A 5 16.28 -18.35 0.91
CA PHE A 5 15.42 -17.60 1.79
C PHE A 5 14.79 -18.57 2.81
N ASN A 6 15.08 -18.38 4.10
CA ASN A 6 14.62 -19.27 5.16
C ASN A 6 13.11 -19.08 5.34
N ILE A 7 12.32 -19.98 4.76
CA ILE A 7 10.85 -19.95 4.74
C ILE A 7 10.25 -19.76 6.15
N LYS A 8 10.89 -20.30 7.19
CA LYS A 8 10.44 -20.11 8.59
C LYS A 8 10.55 -18.66 9.04
N ALA A 9 11.61 -17.95 8.64
CA ALA A 9 11.78 -16.54 8.97
C ALA A 9 10.74 -15.67 8.26
N ILE A 10 10.42 -15.98 7.00
CA ILE A 10 9.37 -15.27 6.23
C ILE A 10 8.00 -15.46 6.89
N LEU A 11 7.66 -16.68 7.30
CA LEU A 11 6.38 -16.98 7.96
C LEU A 11 6.24 -16.25 9.30
N VAL A 12 7.32 -16.15 10.08
CA VAL A 12 7.32 -15.42 11.35
C VAL A 12 7.13 -13.91 11.12
N ILE A 13 7.81 -13.33 10.13
CA ILE A 13 7.66 -11.92 9.77
C ILE A 13 6.22 -11.63 9.31
N ALA A 14 5.63 -12.51 8.49
CA ALA A 14 4.25 -12.38 8.05
C ALA A 14 3.24 -12.47 9.21
N ALA A 15 3.44 -13.40 10.15
CA ALA A 15 2.58 -13.54 11.33
C ALA A 15 2.66 -12.32 12.26
N VAL A 16 3.85 -11.75 12.44
CA VAL A 16 4.04 -10.51 13.23
C VAL A 16 3.37 -9.33 12.52
N ALA A 17 3.51 -9.20 11.20
CA ALA A 17 2.85 -8.15 10.43
C ALA A 17 1.30 -8.21 10.53
N LEU A 18 0.73 -9.42 10.51
CA LEU A 18 -0.71 -9.65 10.70
C LEU A 18 -1.17 -9.40 12.15
N GLY A 19 -0.30 -9.60 13.14
CA GLY A 19 -0.59 -9.34 14.56
C GLY A 19 -0.67 -7.85 14.92
N ILE A 20 -0.06 -6.96 14.12
CA ILE A 20 -0.03 -5.51 14.38
C ILE A 20 -1.31 -4.82 13.86
N THR A 21 -2.12 -5.48 13.02
CA THR A 21 -3.34 -4.89 12.43
C THR A 21 -4.58 -4.96 13.33
N THR A 22 -4.43 -5.10 14.65
CA THR A 22 -5.55 -4.93 15.59
C THR A 22 -5.89 -3.44 15.71
N THR A 23 -6.39 -2.83 14.64
CA THR A 23 -7.06 -1.53 14.70
C THR A 23 -8.36 -1.70 15.47
N SER A 24 -8.38 -1.23 16.71
CA SER A 24 -9.61 -1.01 17.46
C SER A 24 -10.49 -0.03 16.70
N ALA A 25 -11.51 -0.52 16.00
CA ALA A 25 -12.59 0.31 15.51
C ALA A 25 -13.39 0.80 16.72
N GLN A 26 -13.06 1.97 17.26
CA GLN A 26 -13.93 2.64 18.22
C GLN A 26 -15.23 2.98 17.49
N GLU A 27 -16.36 2.48 17.99
CA GLU A 27 -17.68 2.90 17.56
C GLU A 27 -17.85 4.40 17.89
N VAL A 28 -17.57 5.26 16.92
CA VAL A 28 -17.92 6.67 17.02
C VAL A 28 -19.42 6.79 16.73
N LYS A 29 -20.21 7.07 17.77
CA LYS A 29 -21.68 7.23 17.69
C LYS A 29 -22.12 8.40 16.77
N ASN A 30 -21.19 9.28 16.39
CA ASN A 30 -21.38 10.33 15.41
C ASN A 30 -20.39 10.11 14.25
N TYR A 31 -20.86 10.27 13.02
CA TYR A 31 -19.99 10.16 11.85
C TYR A 31 -19.02 11.33 11.84
N ASP A 32 -17.79 11.10 12.26
CA ASP A 32 -16.75 12.11 12.26
C ASP A 32 -16.11 12.15 10.85
N GLN A 33 -16.24 13.29 10.15
CA GLN A 33 -15.51 13.56 8.90
C GLN A 33 -14.02 13.61 9.22
N GLY A 34 -13.39 12.44 9.24
CA GLY A 34 -12.05 12.25 9.76
C GLY A 34 -10.97 12.15 8.67
N PHE A 35 -9.76 12.57 9.03
CA PHE A 35 -8.57 12.16 8.32
C PHE A 35 -8.20 10.72 8.70
N ARG A 36 -8.00 9.88 7.69
CA ARG A 36 -7.52 8.51 7.80
C ARG A 36 -6.12 8.43 7.22
N LEU A 37 -5.14 8.12 8.06
CA LEU A 37 -3.80 7.78 7.59
C LEU A 37 -3.71 6.26 7.40
N GLY A 38 -3.11 5.83 6.31
CA GLY A 38 -2.84 4.44 6.01
C GLY A 38 -1.44 4.26 5.46
N PHE A 39 -0.86 3.09 5.68
CA PHE A 39 0.41 2.67 5.09
C PHE A 39 0.18 1.41 4.29
N GLY A 40 0.83 1.31 3.14
CA GLY A 40 0.71 0.22 2.20
C GLY A 40 2.09 -0.24 1.73
N ILE A 41 2.15 -1.50 1.34
CA ILE A 41 3.20 -2.01 0.46
C ILE A 41 2.56 -2.31 -0.88
N ASN A 42 3.22 -1.96 -1.96
CA ASN A 42 2.77 -2.22 -3.32
C ASN A 42 3.83 -3.03 -4.04
N GLY A 43 3.38 -4.00 -4.83
CA GLY A 43 4.23 -4.81 -5.67
C GLY A 43 3.57 -5.04 -7.02
N GLY A 44 4.38 -5.21 -8.06
CA GLY A 44 3.88 -5.43 -9.42
C GLY A 44 4.86 -6.24 -10.24
N LEU A 45 4.33 -6.92 -11.25
CA LEU A 45 5.12 -7.58 -12.28
C LEU A 45 4.99 -6.74 -13.55
N PRO A 46 6.04 -5.99 -13.95
CA PRO A 46 6.06 -5.32 -15.24
C PRO A 46 5.91 -6.36 -16.35
N LEU A 47 5.08 -6.05 -17.35
CA LEU A 47 4.85 -6.93 -18.50
C LEU A 47 5.83 -6.65 -19.65
N ASP A 48 6.67 -5.62 -19.51
CA ASP A 48 7.60 -5.16 -20.54
C ASP A 48 9.01 -4.97 -19.95
N ASN A 49 10.01 -5.24 -20.77
CA ASN A 49 11.43 -5.08 -20.42
C ASN A 49 11.75 -3.58 -20.24
N PRO A 50 12.72 -3.20 -19.38
CA PRO A 50 13.77 -4.02 -18.75
C PRO A 50 13.52 -4.44 -17.29
N TYR A 51 12.31 -4.24 -16.76
CA TYR A 51 12.05 -4.42 -15.33
C TYR A 51 11.36 -5.76 -15.04
N ASP A 52 11.86 -6.51 -14.05
CA ASP A 52 11.31 -7.84 -13.73
C ASP A 52 10.25 -7.81 -12.64
N TYR A 53 10.42 -6.91 -11.66
CA TYR A 53 9.48 -6.74 -10.57
C TYR A 53 9.55 -5.32 -10.00
N ASN A 54 8.45 -4.89 -9.40
CA ASN A 54 8.34 -3.64 -8.68
C ASN A 54 8.01 -3.94 -7.21
N LEU A 55 8.70 -3.27 -6.30
CA LEU A 55 8.35 -3.23 -4.89
C LEU A 55 8.42 -1.79 -4.37
N GLY A 56 7.42 -1.41 -3.58
CA GLY A 56 7.32 -0.08 -2.99
C GLY A 56 6.56 -0.07 -1.69
N ALA A 57 6.69 1.04 -0.97
CA ALA A 57 5.93 1.37 0.21
C ALA A 57 5.25 2.72 0.01
N ASP A 58 4.00 2.84 0.43
CA ASP A 58 3.19 4.04 0.29
C ASP A 58 2.54 4.47 1.60
N ALA A 59 2.43 5.78 1.77
CA ALA A 59 1.61 6.42 2.78
C ALA A 59 0.40 7.06 2.09
N ARG A 60 -0.78 6.77 2.61
CA ARG A 60 -2.06 7.25 2.12
C ARG A 60 -2.71 8.13 3.16
N ILE A 61 -3.11 9.32 2.77
CA ILE A 61 -4.08 10.11 3.50
C ILE A 61 -5.42 10.03 2.79
N GLN A 62 -6.48 9.76 3.55
CA GLN A 62 -7.84 9.73 3.08
C GLN A 62 -8.63 10.73 3.91
N TYR A 63 -9.35 11.62 3.24
CA TYR A 63 -10.27 12.56 3.87
C TYR A 63 -11.70 12.18 3.52
N ASP A 64 -12.49 11.88 4.54
CA ASP A 64 -13.88 11.49 4.38
C ASP A 64 -14.76 12.75 4.32
N LEU A 65 -15.22 13.10 3.11
CA LEU A 65 -16.11 14.24 2.86
C LEU A 65 -17.53 13.99 3.37
N SER A 66 -17.98 12.73 3.38
CA SER A 66 -19.32 12.32 3.79
C SER A 66 -19.35 10.80 3.90
N LYS A 67 -20.39 10.22 4.52
CA LYS A 67 -20.61 8.75 4.60
C LYS A 67 -20.48 8.03 3.25
N LYS A 68 -20.67 8.77 2.15
CA LYS A 68 -20.65 8.25 0.78
C LYS A 68 -19.45 8.66 -0.04
N TYR A 69 -18.68 9.67 0.40
CA TYR A 69 -17.64 10.28 -0.42
C TYR A 69 -16.36 10.44 0.37
N SER A 70 -15.26 9.96 -0.20
CA SER A 70 -13.93 10.14 0.36
C SER A 70 -12.94 10.49 -0.73
N VAL A 71 -12.04 11.42 -0.44
CA VAL A 71 -10.89 11.74 -1.30
C VAL A 71 -9.68 11.06 -0.70
N THR A 72 -8.83 10.48 -1.54
CA THR A 72 -7.60 9.83 -1.12
C THR A 72 -6.42 10.42 -1.87
N ALA A 73 -5.37 10.80 -1.15
CA ALA A 73 -4.06 11.09 -1.72
C ALA A 73 -3.06 10.05 -1.19
N THR A 74 -2.24 9.50 -2.07
CA THR A 74 -1.24 8.47 -1.73
C THR A 74 0.09 8.89 -2.33
N THR A 75 1.13 8.87 -1.51
CA THR A 75 2.52 9.13 -1.92
C THR A 75 3.43 8.06 -1.33
N GLY A 76 4.57 7.81 -1.93
CA GLY A 76 5.45 6.76 -1.44
C GLY A 76 6.76 6.69 -2.19
N PHE A 77 7.47 5.58 -1.99
CA PHE A 77 8.65 5.24 -2.76
C PHE A 77 8.45 3.85 -3.36
N SER A 78 8.62 3.74 -4.67
CA SER A 78 8.51 2.50 -5.42
C SER A 78 9.76 2.34 -6.26
N ASN A 79 10.25 1.11 -6.34
CA ASN A 79 11.45 0.78 -7.08
C ASN A 79 11.17 -0.36 -8.05
N MET A 80 11.47 -0.13 -9.32
CA MET A 80 11.43 -1.14 -10.37
C MET A 80 12.82 -1.74 -10.51
N PHE A 81 12.93 -3.03 -10.24
CA PHE A 81 14.19 -3.76 -10.30
C PHE A 81 14.40 -4.29 -11.70
N ALA A 82 15.60 -4.05 -12.25
CA ALA A 82 16.01 -4.54 -13.56
C ALA A 82 17.04 -5.68 -13.40
N SER A 83 16.95 -6.72 -14.22
CA SER A 83 17.96 -7.78 -14.23
C SER A 83 19.22 -7.35 -14.96
N GLY A 84 20.38 -7.48 -14.32
CA GLY A 84 21.69 -7.39 -14.97
C GLY A 84 22.48 -6.12 -14.60
N LYS A 85 23.01 -5.42 -15.60
CA LYS A 85 23.78 -4.17 -15.44
C LYS A 85 22.90 -2.92 -15.55
N ASP A 86 21.62 -3.12 -15.81
CA ASP A 86 20.66 -2.03 -15.96
C ASP A 86 20.35 -1.43 -14.59
N ASN A 87 20.12 -0.12 -14.57
CA ASN A 87 19.87 0.59 -13.34
C ASN A 87 18.42 0.40 -12.90
N ASP A 88 18.25 0.08 -11.61
CA ASP A 88 16.96 0.09 -10.93
C ASP A 88 16.33 1.50 -11.01
N LEU A 89 15.02 1.55 -11.26
CA LEU A 89 14.28 2.80 -11.35
C LEU A 89 13.50 3.06 -10.06
N GLY A 90 14.07 3.90 -9.21
CA GLY A 90 13.37 4.47 -8.07
C GLY A 90 12.48 5.65 -8.49
N TYR A 91 11.22 5.63 -8.09
CA TYR A 91 10.28 6.72 -8.34
C TYR A 91 9.33 6.94 -7.16
N ILE A 92 8.80 8.16 -7.08
CA ILE A 92 7.85 8.57 -6.05
C ILE A 92 6.45 8.60 -6.68
N PRO A 93 5.60 7.58 -6.48
CA PRO A 93 4.25 7.60 -7.01
C PRO A 93 3.38 8.60 -6.26
N ALA A 94 2.90 9.64 -6.95
CA ALA A 94 1.83 10.51 -6.45
C ALA A 94 0.49 10.08 -7.08
N LYS A 95 -0.46 9.66 -6.25
CA LYS A 95 -1.79 9.20 -6.68
C LYS A 95 -2.88 9.96 -5.95
N VAL A 96 -3.88 10.42 -6.68
CA VAL A 96 -5.12 10.98 -6.13
C VAL A 96 -6.28 10.09 -6.57
N GLY A 97 -7.22 9.84 -5.67
CA GLY A 97 -8.37 8.99 -5.90
C GLY A 97 -9.62 9.56 -5.25
N PHE A 98 -10.76 9.21 -5.83
CA PHE A 98 -12.08 9.55 -5.31
C PHE A 98 -12.85 8.25 -5.08
N LYS A 99 -13.40 8.09 -3.89
CA LYS A 99 -14.24 6.96 -3.50
C LYS A 99 -15.66 7.44 -3.34
N ALA A 100 -16.58 6.84 -4.10
CA ALA A 100 -18.01 7.07 -3.99
C ALA A 100 -18.72 5.76 -3.69
N PHE A 101 -19.48 5.71 -2.61
CA PHE A 101 -20.38 4.60 -2.27
C PHE A 101 -21.77 4.95 -2.77
N VAL A 102 -22.11 4.42 -3.95
CA VAL A 102 -23.37 4.74 -4.66
C VAL A 102 -24.53 3.86 -4.19
N LEU A 103 -24.25 2.69 -3.61
CA LEU A 103 -25.28 1.81 -3.07
C LEU A 103 -25.79 2.35 -1.73
N LYS A 104 -27.11 2.45 -1.64
CA LYS A 104 -27.87 2.84 -0.44
C LYS A 104 -28.33 1.57 0.25
N ASP A 105 -28.13 1.53 1.57
CA ASP A 105 -28.69 0.60 2.57
C ASP A 105 -28.96 -0.84 2.12
#